data_AF-A0AAW0CQK3-F1
#
_entry.id   AF-A0AAW0CQK3-F1
#
_cell.length_a   1.000
_cell.length_b   1.000
_cell.length_c   1.000
_cell.angle_alpha   90.00
_cell.angle_beta   90.00
_cell.angle_gamma   90.00
#
_symmetry.space_group_name_H-M   'P 1'
#
loop_
_entity.id
_entity.type
_entity.pdbx_description
1 polymer ?
#
loop_
_entity_poly.entity_id
_entity_poly.type
_entity_poly.pdbx_seq_one_letter_code
_entity_poly.pdbx_strand_id
1 'polypeptide(L)'
;YGKNFDFPKQHAVSHVIRDLRETGTTNNYTTRLGEGFHQEVKEAYGQTNGKDEDPQLARIDENQEAIAMIRMKVQAFDDANNKRESEQLASEPNDQPESDPGNHWSCGASTRWLTSKVVEDEMVGNPVYARFDGRLRKFLTEEAPGELFGDTISIRRHHCLYLEYQSMEDWTQKRDILRCSPEFHTRERHDFVFVNTTSPPKHPPCARLYDLFTCKTLDGKRYDVALVTMLKPSTWKPNTMWDGCLVYEEPQKTDFIFMKYFIRGAYMCPAFGSNKDNLYYLIDTADYDMYLRLGN
;
A
#
# COMPACT_ATOMS: atom_id res chain seq x y z
N TYR A 1 32.92 46.13 -37.02
CA TYR A 1 33.72 46.47 -35.82
C TYR A 1 33.22 47.80 -35.29
N GLY A 2 32.74 47.87 -34.05
CA GLY A 2 32.07 49.07 -33.50
C GLY A 2 30.94 48.80 -32.49
N LYS A 3 30.93 47.66 -31.80
CA LYS A 3 29.99 47.45 -30.67
C LYS A 3 30.68 47.94 -29.40
N ASN A 4 30.07 48.93 -28.74
CA ASN A 4 30.48 49.37 -27.42
C ASN A 4 29.86 48.43 -26.38
N PHE A 5 30.71 47.74 -25.61
CA PHE A 5 30.29 46.80 -24.57
C PHE A 5 30.22 47.46 -23.18
N ASP A 6 30.09 48.78 -23.14
CA ASP A 6 29.95 49.56 -21.92
C ASP A 6 28.48 49.60 -21.47
N PHE A 7 28.03 48.49 -20.89
CA PHE A 7 26.73 48.41 -20.24
C PHE A 7 26.86 47.76 -18.86
N PRO A 8 25.98 48.09 -17.89
CA PRO A 8 26.20 47.78 -16.48
C PRO A 8 26.49 46.31 -16.18
N LYS A 9 25.85 45.38 -16.91
CA LYS A 9 26.07 43.93 -16.74
C LYS A 9 27.49 43.50 -17.12
N GLN A 10 28.09 44.09 -18.16
CA GLN A 10 29.46 43.77 -18.55
C GLN A 10 30.48 44.45 -17.63
N HIS A 11 30.19 45.67 -17.19
CA HIS A 11 31.02 46.40 -16.23
C HIS A 11 31.05 45.72 -14.86
N ALA A 12 29.95 45.11 -14.42
CA ALA A 12 29.86 44.39 -13.15
C ALA A 12 30.91 43.28 -13.03
N VAL A 13 31.21 42.56 -14.11
CA VAL A 13 32.21 41.48 -14.13
C VAL A 13 33.61 41.97 -13.73
N SER A 14 33.96 43.21 -14.06
CA SER A 14 35.24 43.82 -13.68
C SER A 14 35.36 44.10 -12.17
N HIS A 15 34.22 44.25 -11.49
CA HIS A 15 34.15 44.51 -10.05
C HIS A 15 33.98 43.24 -9.22
N VAL A 16 33.54 42.13 -9.81
CA VAL A 16 33.32 40.85 -9.10
C VAL A 16 34.49 40.43 -8.21
N ILE A 17 35.74 40.60 -8.66
CA ILE A 17 36.92 40.23 -7.85
C ILE A 17 37.09 41.16 -6.65
N ARG A 18 36.86 42.46 -6.82
CA ARG A 18 36.92 43.44 -5.73
C ARG A 18 35.77 43.18 -4.75
N ASP A 19 34.56 43.01 -5.27
CA ASP A 19 33.36 42.78 -4.47
C ASP A 19 33.51 41.49 -3.65
N LEU A 20 34.00 40.39 -4.24
CA LEU A 20 34.31 39.15 -3.50
C LEU A 20 35.35 39.33 -2.40
N ARG A 21 36.32 40.23 -2.57
CA ARG A 21 37.34 40.52 -1.55
C ARG A 21 36.80 41.41 -0.43
N GLU A 22 35.91 42.34 -0.76
CA GLU A 22 35.33 43.28 0.20
C GLU A 22 34.15 42.67 0.98
N THR A 23 33.27 41.92 0.33
CA THR A 23 32.05 41.35 0.94
C THR A 23 32.14 39.85 1.23
N GLY A 24 33.21 39.18 0.81
CA GLY A 24 33.38 37.73 0.92
C GLY A 24 32.64 36.93 -0.16
N THR A 25 32.73 35.60 -0.10
CA THR A 25 32.04 34.71 -1.04
C THR A 25 30.53 34.65 -0.75
N THR A 26 29.72 34.57 -1.80
CA THR A 26 28.25 34.41 -1.72
C THR A 26 27.83 32.99 -1.32
N ASN A 27 28.55 32.37 -0.39
CA ASN A 27 28.12 31.10 0.18
C ASN A 27 26.86 31.37 1.02
N ASN A 28 25.74 30.73 0.66
CA ASN A 28 24.41 30.84 1.28
C ASN A 28 23.52 32.02 0.83
N TYR A 29 23.86 32.75 -0.23
CA TYR A 29 22.89 33.62 -0.93
C TYR A 29 21.95 32.78 -1.79
N THR A 30 21.10 31.99 -1.14
CA THR A 30 20.01 31.25 -1.79
C THR A 30 18.69 31.99 -1.56
N THR A 31 18.00 32.35 -2.64
CA THR A 31 16.66 32.95 -2.54
C THR A 31 15.60 31.93 -2.17
N ARG A 32 15.93 30.63 -2.15
CA ARG A 32 14.98 29.53 -1.88
C ARG A 32 14.22 29.70 -0.56
N LEU A 33 14.87 30.20 0.49
CA LEU A 33 14.22 30.45 1.78
C LEU A 33 13.16 31.55 1.69
N GLY A 34 13.48 32.66 1.02
CA GLY A 34 12.51 33.75 0.80
C GLY A 34 11.43 33.39 -0.23
N GLU A 35 11.76 32.56 -1.22
CA GLU A 35 10.84 32.09 -2.25
C GLU A 35 9.76 31.18 -1.67
N GLY A 36 10.11 30.29 -0.74
CA GLY A 36 9.14 29.46 -0.02
C GLY A 36 8.13 30.30 0.76
N PHE A 37 8.61 31.29 1.51
CA PHE A 37 7.74 32.20 2.25
C PHE A 37 6.80 33.00 1.34
N HIS A 38 7.28 33.48 0.19
CA HIS A 38 6.44 34.18 -0.77
C HIS A 38 5.36 33.29 -1.42
N GLN A 39 5.58 31.97 -1.53
CA GLN A 39 4.56 31.04 -2.02
C GLN A 39 3.40 30.93 -1.01
N GLU A 40 3.72 30.75 0.27
CA GLU A 40 2.71 30.67 1.34
C GLU A 40 1.89 31.95 1.46
N VAL A 41 2.55 33.12 1.45
CA VAL A 41 1.87 34.42 1.48
C VAL A 41 0.95 34.61 0.26
N LYS A 42 1.37 34.14 -0.93
CA LYS A 42 0.55 34.22 -2.15
C LYS A 42 -0.69 33.34 -2.07
N GLU A 43 -0.58 32.15 -1.50
CA GLU A 43 -1.70 31.24 -1.28
C GLU A 43 -2.69 31.79 -0.24
N ALA A 44 -2.16 32.38 0.85
CA ALA A 44 -2.97 33.06 1.86
C ALA A 44 -3.69 34.29 1.27
N TYR A 45 -3.01 35.07 0.42
CA TYR A 45 -3.60 36.23 -0.25
C TYR A 45 -4.79 35.85 -1.13
N GLY A 46 -4.72 34.71 -1.83
CA GLY A 46 -5.83 34.16 -2.64
C GLY A 46 -7.10 33.84 -1.84
N GLN A 47 -7.01 33.72 -0.52
CA GLN A 47 -8.14 33.47 0.38
C GLN A 47 -8.76 34.76 0.94
N THR A 48 -8.16 35.93 0.65
CA THR A 48 -8.66 37.23 1.10
C THR A 48 -9.68 37.81 0.11
N ASN A 49 -10.41 38.83 0.54
CA ASN A 49 -11.30 39.59 -0.33
C ASN A 49 -10.58 40.66 -1.19
N GLY A 50 -9.24 40.74 -1.13
CA GLY A 50 -8.41 41.69 -1.88
C GLY A 50 -8.53 43.15 -1.44
N LYS A 51 -9.01 43.42 -0.22
CA LYS A 51 -9.10 44.76 0.38
C LYS A 51 -8.69 44.72 1.84
N ASP A 52 -7.74 45.56 2.26
CA ASP A 52 -7.26 45.58 3.65
C ASP A 52 -6.81 44.17 4.06
N GLU A 53 -5.84 43.68 3.30
CA GLU A 53 -5.39 42.29 3.27
C GLU A 53 -4.53 41.91 4.48
N ASP A 54 -3.78 42.85 5.06
CA ASP A 54 -2.83 42.56 6.15
C ASP A 54 -3.50 41.92 7.39
N PRO A 55 -4.63 42.44 7.92
CA PRO A 55 -5.32 41.81 9.04
C PRO A 55 -5.93 40.44 8.68
N GLN A 56 -6.31 40.25 7.42
CA GLN A 56 -6.89 38.99 6.93
C GLN A 56 -5.81 37.92 6.79
N LEU A 57 -4.65 38.28 6.23
CA LEU A 57 -3.48 37.42 6.12
C LEU A 57 -3.00 36.98 7.51
N ALA A 58 -2.88 37.91 8.46
CA ALA A 58 -2.49 37.59 9.83
C ALA A 58 -3.45 36.58 10.50
N ARG A 59 -4.76 36.72 10.25
CA ARG A 59 -5.77 35.78 10.78
C ARG A 59 -5.74 34.41 10.11
N ILE A 60 -5.44 34.36 8.82
CA ILE A 60 -5.28 33.10 8.09
C ILE A 60 -4.06 32.36 8.63
N ASP A 61 -2.93 33.06 8.79
CA ASP A 61 -1.70 32.52 9.35
C ASP A 61 -1.91 31.95 10.76
N GLU A 62 -2.53 32.74 11.66
CA GLU A 62 -2.87 32.31 13.02
C GLU A 62 -3.72 31.02 13.03
N ASN A 63 -4.72 30.94 12.15
CA ASN A 63 -5.57 29.75 12.04
C ASN A 63 -4.80 28.54 11.49
N GLN A 64 -3.91 28.73 10.51
CA GLN A 64 -3.08 27.64 9.99
C GLN A 64 -2.14 27.10 11.06
N GLU A 65 -1.51 27.98 11.85
CA GLU A 65 -0.69 27.60 13.00
C GLU A 65 -1.49 26.81 14.06
N ALA A 66 -2.71 27.26 14.39
CA ALA A 66 -3.58 26.54 15.31
C ALA A 66 -3.93 25.14 14.80
N ILE A 67 -4.23 25.01 13.50
CA ILE A 67 -4.52 23.72 12.86
C ILE A 67 -3.28 22.82 12.86
N ALA A 68 -2.10 23.37 12.54
CA ALA A 68 -0.84 22.65 12.55
C ALA A 68 -0.52 22.11 13.94
N MET A 69 -0.71 22.93 14.99
CA MET A 69 -0.53 22.51 16.38
C MET A 69 -1.49 21.39 16.78
N ILE A 70 -2.77 21.49 16.42
CA ILE A 70 -3.76 20.43 16.69
C ILE A 70 -3.34 19.12 16.00
N ARG A 71 -2.98 19.18 14.72
CA ARG A 71 -2.51 18.01 13.96
C ARG A 71 -1.27 17.39 14.60
N MET A 72 -0.30 18.20 14.99
CA MET A 72 0.91 17.72 15.65
C MET A 72 0.59 17.01 16.98
N LYS A 73 -0.35 17.54 17.77
CA LYS A 73 -0.79 16.89 19.03
C LYS A 73 -1.52 15.58 18.79
N VAL A 74 -2.38 15.50 17.78
CA VAL A 74 -3.08 14.26 17.41
C VAL A 74 -2.05 13.23 16.94
N GLN A 75 -1.15 13.60 16.03
CA GLN A 75 -0.11 12.70 15.55
C GLN A 75 0.79 12.20 16.68
N ALA A 76 1.22 13.08 17.60
CA ALA A 76 2.01 12.68 18.76
C ALA A 76 1.25 11.73 19.69
N PHE A 77 -0.07 11.89 19.83
CA PHE A 77 -0.92 10.97 20.59
C PHE A 77 -1.01 9.60 19.89
N ASP A 78 -1.27 9.58 18.59
CA ASP A 78 -1.35 8.36 17.78
C ASP A 78 -0.01 7.61 17.81
N ASP A 79 1.11 8.32 17.64
CA ASP A 79 2.47 7.78 17.72
C ASP A 79 2.75 7.21 19.11
N ALA A 80 2.34 7.89 20.19
CA ALA A 80 2.50 7.39 21.54
C ALA A 80 1.63 6.16 21.82
N ASN A 81 0.41 6.11 21.27
CA ASN A 81 -0.47 4.95 21.40
C ASN A 81 0.11 3.75 20.64
N ASN A 82 0.51 3.94 19.38
CA ASN A 82 1.22 2.95 18.58
C ASN A 82 2.50 2.47 19.28
N LYS A 83 3.23 3.38 19.94
CA LYS A 83 4.43 3.02 20.70
C LYS A 83 4.09 2.18 21.92
N ARG A 84 3.06 2.50 22.69
CA ARG A 84 2.60 1.68 23.82
C ARG A 84 2.15 0.29 23.39
N GLU A 85 1.44 0.20 22.26
CA GLU A 85 1.11 -1.07 21.63
C GLU A 85 2.39 -1.82 21.25
N SER A 86 3.36 -1.15 20.60
CA SER A 86 4.65 -1.75 20.23
C SER A 86 5.50 -2.20 21.43
N GLU A 87 5.47 -1.48 22.55
CA GLU A 87 6.20 -1.81 23.78
C GLU A 87 5.56 -3.01 24.50
N GLN A 88 4.24 -3.17 24.42
CA GLN A 88 3.57 -4.40 24.86
C GLN A 88 3.94 -5.59 23.96
N LEU A 89 4.04 -5.38 22.64
CA LEU A 89 4.52 -6.39 21.68
C LEU A 89 6.01 -6.76 21.86
N ALA A 90 6.87 -5.82 22.30
CA ALA A 90 8.31 -6.04 22.49
C ALA A 90 8.66 -6.94 23.69
N SER A 91 7.69 -7.24 24.56
CA SER A 91 7.84 -8.22 25.64
C SER A 91 7.64 -9.68 25.20
N GLU A 92 7.15 -9.90 23.98
CA GLU A 92 7.14 -11.22 23.35
C GLU A 92 8.51 -11.49 22.68
N PRO A 93 9.00 -12.74 22.69
CA PRO A 93 10.25 -13.08 22.01
C PRO A 93 10.21 -12.59 20.56
N ASN A 94 11.27 -11.90 20.13
CA ASN A 94 11.43 -11.38 18.77
C ASN A 94 11.54 -12.54 17.78
N ASP A 95 10.40 -13.14 17.45
CA ASP A 95 10.25 -14.21 16.48
C ASP A 95 10.00 -13.55 15.12
N GLN A 96 10.82 -12.56 14.74
CA GLN A 96 10.78 -12.00 13.39
C GLN A 96 10.87 -13.17 12.41
N PRO A 97 9.95 -13.28 11.44
CA PRO A 97 10.11 -14.28 10.41
C PRO A 97 11.38 -13.89 9.64
N GLU A 98 12.48 -14.61 9.90
CA GLU A 98 13.55 -14.70 8.91
C GLU A 98 12.85 -15.06 7.60
N SER A 99 12.93 -14.15 6.63
CA SER A 99 12.58 -14.44 5.25
C SER A 99 13.37 -15.68 4.87
N ASP A 100 12.71 -16.81 4.71
CA ASP A 100 13.36 -18.03 4.27
C ASP A 100 13.98 -17.71 2.89
N PRO A 101 15.31 -17.75 2.69
CA PRO A 101 15.97 -17.16 1.52
C PRO A 101 15.55 -17.73 0.17
N GLY A 102 14.73 -18.80 0.16
CA GLY A 102 14.17 -19.42 -1.03
C GLY A 102 12.70 -19.10 -1.32
N ASN A 103 12.00 -18.38 -0.46
CA ASN A 103 10.60 -18.02 -0.70
C ASN A 103 10.49 -16.74 -1.54
N HIS A 104 9.66 -16.77 -2.58
CA HIS A 104 9.35 -15.60 -3.40
C HIS A 104 8.30 -14.68 -2.75
N TRP A 105 7.96 -14.89 -1.48
CA TRP A 105 7.07 -14.03 -0.72
C TRP A 105 7.61 -13.77 0.69
N SER A 106 7.25 -12.62 1.26
CA SER A 106 7.45 -12.32 2.67
C SER A 106 6.31 -11.46 3.22
N CYS A 107 6.03 -11.59 4.51
CA CYS A 107 4.99 -10.81 5.18
C CYS A 107 5.60 -9.65 5.98
N GLY A 108 4.88 -8.54 6.06
CA GLY A 108 5.22 -7.38 6.87
C GLY A 108 4.03 -6.82 7.63
N ALA A 109 4.31 -5.83 8.50
CA ALA A 109 3.32 -5.30 9.43
C ALA A 109 2.66 -6.42 10.26
N SER A 110 3.51 -7.27 10.82
CA SER A 110 3.12 -8.42 11.63
C SER A 110 2.61 -7.98 13.00
N THR A 111 1.53 -8.62 13.44
CA THR A 111 0.97 -8.47 14.79
C THR A 111 1.60 -9.47 15.77
N ARG A 112 1.13 -9.48 17.01
CA ARG A 112 1.52 -10.48 18.02
C ARG A 112 0.95 -11.85 17.69
N TRP A 113 1.51 -12.89 18.32
CA TRP A 113 0.93 -14.22 18.20
C TRP A 113 -0.40 -14.29 18.96
N LEU A 114 -1.43 -14.76 18.27
CA LEU A 114 -2.78 -14.94 18.77
C LEU A 114 -3.24 -16.37 18.51
N THR A 115 -4.42 -16.69 19.00
CA THR A 115 -5.09 -17.93 18.62
C THR A 115 -6.14 -17.66 17.55
N SER A 116 -6.38 -18.64 16.69
CA SER A 116 -7.43 -18.59 15.65
C SER A 116 -8.81 -18.22 16.19
N LYS A 117 -9.14 -18.68 17.41
CA LYS A 117 -10.41 -18.34 18.08
C LYS A 117 -10.50 -16.87 18.48
N VAL A 118 -9.41 -16.30 19.01
CA VAL A 118 -9.39 -14.88 19.37
C VAL A 118 -9.61 -14.00 18.14
N VAL A 119 -9.02 -14.35 16.99
CA VAL A 119 -9.27 -13.62 15.74
C VAL A 119 -10.72 -13.75 15.26
N GLU A 120 -11.33 -14.93 15.43
CA GLU A 120 -12.74 -15.12 15.13
C GLU A 120 -13.65 -14.28 16.07
N ASP A 121 -13.31 -14.20 17.35
CA ASP A 121 -14.02 -13.43 18.36
C ASP A 121 -13.89 -11.91 18.13
N GLU A 122 -12.69 -11.43 17.74
CA GLU A 122 -12.45 -10.03 17.36
C GLU A 122 -13.26 -9.61 16.13
N MET A 123 -13.54 -10.55 15.23
CA MET A 123 -14.22 -10.32 13.94
C MET A 123 -15.69 -10.75 13.96
N VAL A 124 -16.30 -10.92 15.13
CA VAL A 124 -17.71 -11.28 15.27
C VAL A 124 -18.59 -10.27 14.54
N GLY A 125 -19.47 -10.79 13.68
CA GLY A 125 -20.37 -9.99 12.84
C GLY A 125 -19.83 -9.70 11.44
N ASN A 126 -18.54 -9.92 11.17
CA ASN A 126 -17.99 -9.80 9.82
C ASN A 126 -18.19 -11.12 9.04
N PRO A 127 -18.96 -11.12 7.93
CA PRO A 127 -19.23 -12.34 7.16
C PRO A 127 -17.96 -12.99 6.56
N VAL A 128 -16.90 -12.21 6.32
CA VAL A 128 -15.61 -12.69 5.80
C VAL A 128 -14.98 -13.74 6.74
N TYR A 129 -15.14 -13.56 8.05
CA TYR A 129 -14.55 -14.38 9.11
C TYR A 129 -15.54 -15.39 9.70
N ALA A 130 -16.70 -15.60 9.07
CA ALA A 130 -17.67 -16.58 9.58
C ALA A 130 -17.05 -17.98 9.69
N ARG A 131 -17.12 -18.61 10.87
CA ARG A 131 -16.57 -19.95 11.15
C ARG A 131 -15.07 -20.04 10.83
N PHE A 132 -14.31 -18.99 11.14
CA PHE A 132 -12.91 -18.84 10.75
C PHE A 132 -12.03 -19.98 11.28
N ASP A 133 -12.08 -20.29 12.58
CA ASP A 133 -11.24 -21.35 13.19
C ASP A 133 -11.50 -22.71 12.54
N GLY A 134 -12.78 -23.07 12.39
CA GLY A 134 -13.18 -24.33 11.79
C GLY A 134 -12.77 -24.46 10.32
N ARG A 135 -12.89 -23.38 9.53
CA ARG A 135 -12.48 -23.37 8.13
C ARG A 135 -10.97 -23.42 7.97
N LEU A 136 -10.23 -22.67 8.79
CA LEU A 136 -8.76 -22.67 8.77
C LEU A 136 -8.21 -24.06 9.13
N ARG A 137 -8.76 -24.69 10.18
CA ARG A 137 -8.37 -26.04 10.57
C ARG A 137 -8.63 -27.06 9.46
N LYS A 138 -9.80 -26.99 8.84
CA LYS A 138 -10.16 -27.87 7.71
C LYS A 138 -9.15 -27.71 6.57
N PHE A 139 -8.88 -26.46 6.16
CA PHE A 139 -7.91 -26.15 5.11
C PHE A 139 -6.52 -26.69 5.42
N LEU A 140 -5.99 -26.44 6.63
CA LEU A 140 -4.67 -26.92 7.03
C LEU A 140 -4.57 -28.44 7.08
N THR A 141 -5.65 -29.13 7.49
CA THR A 141 -5.68 -30.59 7.55
C THR A 141 -5.73 -31.22 6.15
N GLU A 142 -6.42 -30.59 5.21
CA GLU A 142 -6.52 -31.03 3.81
C GLU A 142 -5.21 -30.78 3.04
N GLU A 143 -4.61 -29.61 3.22
CA GLU A 143 -3.48 -29.14 2.41
C GLU A 143 -2.09 -29.39 3.04
N ALA A 144 -2.03 -29.69 4.33
CA ALA A 144 -0.79 -30.08 5.04
C ALA A 144 -1.02 -31.38 5.86
N PRO A 145 -1.27 -32.52 5.17
CA PRO A 145 -1.57 -33.78 5.85
C PRO A 145 -0.36 -34.27 6.66
N GLY A 146 -0.62 -34.66 7.92
CA GLY A 146 0.40 -35.17 8.84
C GLY A 146 0.98 -34.14 9.79
N GLU A 147 0.64 -32.86 9.65
CA GLU A 147 1.04 -31.81 10.60
C GLU A 147 0.12 -31.77 11.82
N LEU A 148 0.73 -31.63 12.99
CA LEU A 148 -0.01 -31.53 14.25
C LEU A 148 -0.23 -30.07 14.62
N PHE A 149 -1.43 -29.58 14.30
CA PHE A 149 -1.94 -28.33 14.83
C PHE A 149 -2.65 -28.64 16.15
N GLY A 150 -2.27 -27.95 17.24
CA GLY A 150 -2.90 -28.16 18.54
C GLY A 150 -4.41 -27.89 18.54
N ASP A 151 -5.05 -28.12 19.70
CA ASP A 151 -6.47 -27.82 19.90
C ASP A 151 -6.81 -26.36 19.56
N THR A 152 -5.84 -25.46 19.71
CA THR A 152 -5.94 -24.07 19.24
C THR A 152 -4.78 -23.77 18.32
N ILE A 153 -5.07 -23.19 17.15
CA ILE A 153 -4.04 -22.86 16.15
C ILE A 153 -3.42 -21.53 16.55
N SER A 154 -2.10 -21.53 16.77
CA SER A 154 -1.36 -20.28 16.98
C SER A 154 -1.14 -19.61 15.64
N ILE A 155 -1.63 -18.38 15.50
CA ILE A 155 -1.55 -17.59 14.28
C ILE A 155 -1.00 -16.21 14.56
N ARG A 156 -0.32 -15.65 13.57
CA ARG A 156 0.14 -14.26 13.57
C ARG A 156 -0.40 -13.57 12.32
N ARG A 157 -1.12 -12.47 12.50
CA ARG A 157 -1.71 -11.69 11.40
C ARG A 157 -0.70 -10.72 10.81
N HIS A 158 -0.80 -10.46 9.50
CA HIS A 158 0.02 -9.51 8.75
C HIS A 158 -0.85 -8.60 7.91
N HIS A 159 -0.40 -7.35 7.67
CA HIS A 159 -1.14 -6.38 6.86
C HIS A 159 -0.49 -6.05 5.52
N CYS A 160 0.69 -6.62 5.26
CA CYS A 160 1.47 -6.40 4.06
C CYS A 160 2.07 -7.70 3.55
N LEU A 161 2.01 -7.91 2.24
CA LEU A 161 2.63 -9.02 1.54
C LEU A 161 3.58 -8.46 0.48
N TYR A 162 4.83 -8.90 0.50
CA TYR A 162 5.80 -8.64 -0.55
C TYR A 162 5.88 -9.89 -1.42
N LEU A 163 5.58 -9.75 -2.71
CA LEU A 163 5.69 -10.83 -3.69
C LEU A 163 6.81 -10.50 -4.66
N GLU A 164 7.73 -11.42 -4.84
CA GLU A 164 8.78 -11.35 -5.83
C GLU A 164 8.44 -12.28 -7.00
N TYR A 165 8.61 -11.79 -8.21
CA TYR A 165 8.29 -12.54 -9.41
C TYR A 165 9.25 -12.19 -10.53
N GLN A 166 9.46 -13.15 -11.44
CA GLN A 166 10.21 -12.90 -12.66
C GLN A 166 9.29 -12.29 -13.71
N SER A 167 9.64 -11.10 -14.18
CA SER A 167 8.95 -10.37 -15.24
C SER A 167 9.03 -11.14 -16.57
N MET A 168 7.90 -11.29 -17.28
CA MET A 168 7.79 -11.88 -18.61
C MET A 168 8.27 -10.93 -19.71
N GLU A 169 8.38 -9.64 -19.41
CA GLU A 169 8.85 -8.62 -20.35
C GLU A 169 10.36 -8.71 -20.57
N ASP A 170 11.12 -8.72 -19.47
CA ASP A 170 12.57 -8.50 -19.45
C ASP A 170 13.32 -9.52 -18.58
N TRP A 171 12.62 -10.52 -18.01
CA TRP A 171 13.17 -11.60 -17.19
C TRP A 171 13.85 -11.14 -15.90
N THR A 172 13.66 -9.87 -15.52
CA THR A 172 14.17 -9.30 -14.28
C THR A 172 13.27 -9.67 -13.10
N GLN A 173 13.85 -9.72 -11.90
CA GLN A 173 13.09 -9.91 -10.67
C GLN A 173 12.42 -8.59 -10.29
N LYS A 174 11.08 -8.58 -10.27
CA LYS A 174 10.25 -7.47 -9.81
C LYS A 174 9.60 -7.82 -8.47
N ARG A 175 9.11 -6.81 -7.75
CA ARG A 175 8.46 -6.98 -6.45
C ARG A 175 7.17 -6.18 -6.38
N ASP A 176 6.06 -6.85 -6.05
CA ASP A 176 4.78 -6.24 -5.74
C ASP A 176 4.58 -6.13 -4.22
N ILE A 177 3.99 -5.02 -3.78
CA ILE A 177 3.64 -4.77 -2.37
C ILE A 177 2.12 -4.74 -2.27
N LEU A 178 1.55 -5.77 -1.67
CA LEU A 178 0.10 -5.93 -1.51
C LEU A 178 -0.32 -5.67 -0.07
N ARG A 179 -1.48 -5.02 0.11
CA ARG A 179 -2.00 -4.58 1.40
C ARG A 179 -3.37 -5.18 1.71
N CYS A 180 -3.55 -5.52 2.99
CA CYS A 180 -4.81 -5.97 3.60
C CYS A 180 -5.05 -5.15 4.88
N SER A 181 -5.10 -3.83 4.73
CA SER A 181 -5.14 -2.91 5.87
C SER A 181 -6.58 -2.41 6.07
N PRO A 182 -7.17 -2.59 7.27
CA PRO A 182 -8.52 -2.10 7.56
C PRO A 182 -8.58 -0.57 7.56
N GLU A 183 -7.46 0.09 7.87
CA GLU A 183 -7.34 1.54 7.88
C GLU A 183 -6.08 1.99 7.12
N PHE A 184 -6.27 2.31 5.85
CA PHE A 184 -5.26 2.85 4.94
C PHE A 184 -5.73 4.22 4.44
N HIS A 185 -5.14 5.29 4.98
CA HIS A 185 -5.57 6.67 4.70
C HIS A 185 -7.10 6.85 4.86
N THR A 186 -7.66 6.45 6.02
CA THR A 186 -9.09 6.53 6.36
C THR A 186 -10.03 5.61 5.56
N ARG A 187 -9.50 4.65 4.79
CA ARG A 187 -10.29 3.65 4.03
C ARG A 187 -9.71 2.26 4.14
N GLU A 188 -10.53 1.23 4.02
CA GLU A 188 -10.04 -0.14 3.88
C GLU A 188 -9.29 -0.33 2.54
N ARG A 189 -8.20 -1.10 2.56
CA ARG A 189 -7.44 -1.46 1.36
C ARG A 189 -7.21 -2.96 1.31
N HIS A 190 -7.79 -3.57 0.28
CA HIS A 190 -7.79 -5.00 0.01
C HIS A 190 -7.34 -5.20 -1.44
N ASP A 191 -6.05 -5.44 -1.62
CA ASP A 191 -5.46 -5.57 -2.94
C ASP A 191 -5.81 -6.92 -3.59
N PHE A 192 -5.67 -7.01 -4.91
CA PHE A 192 -5.92 -8.24 -5.66
C PHE A 192 -4.61 -8.94 -6.01
N VAL A 193 -4.66 -10.26 -6.12
CA VAL A 193 -3.52 -11.12 -6.40
C VAL A 193 -3.84 -12.11 -7.52
N PHE A 194 -2.83 -12.41 -8.31
CA PHE A 194 -2.85 -13.45 -9.32
C PHE A 194 -2.41 -14.77 -8.71
N VAL A 195 -3.21 -15.83 -8.88
CA VAL A 195 -3.02 -17.12 -8.21
C VAL A 195 -2.62 -18.18 -9.22
N ASN A 196 -1.59 -18.96 -8.88
CA ASN A 196 -1.18 -20.12 -9.64
C ASN A 196 -2.14 -21.28 -9.37
N THR A 197 -2.64 -21.91 -10.43
CA THR A 197 -3.54 -23.06 -10.36
C THR A 197 -3.02 -24.19 -11.24
N THR A 198 -3.12 -25.43 -10.77
CA THR A 198 -2.63 -26.64 -11.43
C THR A 198 -3.14 -26.82 -12.87
N SER A 199 -4.34 -26.31 -13.16
CA SER A 199 -4.94 -26.31 -14.49
C SER A 199 -5.26 -24.86 -14.87
N PRO A 200 -4.46 -24.17 -15.69
CA PRO A 200 -4.73 -22.79 -16.06
C PRO A 200 -6.11 -22.72 -16.73
N PRO A 201 -7.09 -22.01 -16.14
CA PRO A 201 -8.41 -21.88 -16.75
C PRO A 201 -8.29 -21.02 -18.02
N LYS A 202 -9.35 -21.02 -18.84
CA LYS A 202 -9.48 -20.09 -19.99
C LYS A 202 -9.29 -18.62 -19.57
N HIS A 203 -9.61 -18.32 -18.32
CA HIS A 203 -9.39 -17.01 -17.71
C HIS A 203 -8.40 -17.13 -16.55
N PRO A 204 -7.55 -16.14 -16.36
CA PRO A 204 -6.57 -16.15 -15.31
C PRO A 204 -7.21 -16.18 -13.91
N PRO A 205 -6.66 -16.95 -12.94
CA PRO A 205 -7.21 -17.01 -11.59
C PRO A 205 -6.76 -15.78 -10.79
N CYS A 206 -7.73 -14.95 -10.39
CA CYS A 206 -7.49 -13.78 -9.55
C CYS A 206 -8.24 -13.92 -8.23
N ALA A 207 -7.67 -13.36 -7.16
CA ALA A 207 -8.27 -13.36 -5.84
C ALA A 207 -8.19 -11.97 -5.19
N ARG A 208 -9.18 -11.62 -4.36
CA ARG A 208 -9.10 -10.45 -3.48
C ARG A 208 -8.51 -10.88 -2.15
N LEU A 209 -7.48 -10.17 -1.69
CA LEU A 209 -6.85 -10.43 -0.39
C LEU A 209 -7.64 -9.73 0.72
N TYR A 210 -8.08 -10.49 1.72
CA TYR A 210 -8.75 -9.95 2.91
C TYR A 210 -7.83 -9.91 4.12
N ASP A 211 -7.01 -10.94 4.28
CA ASP A 211 -6.12 -11.04 5.43
C ASP A 211 -4.97 -12.02 5.19
N LEU A 212 -3.92 -11.91 6.00
CA LEU A 212 -2.68 -12.67 5.86
C LEU A 212 -2.27 -13.21 7.22
N PHE A 213 -1.91 -14.49 7.28
CA PHE A 213 -1.58 -15.18 8.52
C PHE A 213 -0.36 -16.07 8.37
N THR A 214 0.50 -16.11 9.39
CA THR A 214 1.43 -17.22 9.62
C THR A 214 0.86 -18.11 10.71
N CYS A 215 0.63 -19.38 10.42
CA CYS A 215 0.20 -20.40 11.38
C CYS A 215 1.42 -21.18 11.88
N LYS A 216 1.45 -21.56 13.17
CA LYS A 216 2.52 -22.36 13.77
C LYS A 216 1.99 -23.73 14.20
N THR A 217 2.69 -24.81 13.81
CA THR A 217 2.39 -26.18 14.28
C THR A 217 2.98 -26.41 15.68
N LEU A 218 2.59 -27.51 16.33
CA LEU A 218 3.18 -27.93 17.60
C LEU A 218 4.69 -28.20 17.48
N ASP A 219 5.12 -28.69 16.33
CA ASP A 219 6.54 -28.96 16.01
C ASP A 219 7.31 -27.68 15.64
N GLY A 220 6.66 -26.52 15.65
CA GLY A 220 7.26 -25.22 15.38
C GLY A 220 7.37 -24.85 13.90
N LYS A 221 6.87 -25.68 12.97
CA LYS A 221 6.81 -25.35 11.54
C LYS A 221 5.82 -24.21 11.29
N ARG A 222 6.11 -23.39 10.28
CA ARG A 222 5.33 -22.22 9.91
C ARG A 222 4.64 -22.40 8.56
N TYR A 223 3.39 -21.97 8.49
CA TYR A 223 2.56 -22.02 7.30
C TYR A 223 1.95 -20.65 7.01
N ASP A 224 2.34 -20.04 5.89
CA ASP A 224 1.81 -18.73 5.48
C ASP A 224 0.56 -18.91 4.62
N VAL A 225 -0.57 -18.44 5.15
CA VAL A 225 -1.91 -18.61 4.59
C VAL A 225 -2.56 -17.24 4.44
N ALA A 226 -3.25 -17.02 3.33
CA ALA A 226 -4.07 -15.85 3.12
C ALA A 226 -5.56 -16.21 3.14
N LEU A 227 -6.39 -15.31 3.69
CA LEU A 227 -7.83 -15.34 3.54
C LEU A 227 -8.21 -14.52 2.32
N VAL A 228 -8.86 -15.15 1.36
CA VAL A 228 -9.13 -14.56 0.05
C VAL A 228 -10.54 -14.85 -0.43
N THR A 229 -10.99 -14.09 -1.42
CA THR A 229 -12.12 -14.45 -2.27
C THR A 229 -11.62 -14.70 -3.68
N MET A 230 -11.84 -15.91 -4.20
CA MET A 230 -11.53 -16.24 -5.59
C MET A 230 -12.55 -15.58 -6.52
N LEU A 231 -12.07 -14.74 -7.43
CA LEU A 231 -12.91 -14.10 -8.43
C LEU A 231 -13.29 -15.10 -9.52
N LYS A 232 -14.49 -14.93 -10.06
CA LYS A 232 -15.01 -15.75 -11.16
C LYS A 232 -15.20 -14.89 -12.40
N PRO A 233 -14.90 -15.38 -13.61
CA PRO A 233 -15.24 -14.65 -14.83
C PRO A 233 -16.73 -14.31 -14.85
N SER A 234 -17.05 -13.04 -15.11
CA SER A 234 -18.43 -12.58 -15.16
C SER A 234 -19.06 -12.93 -16.52
N THR A 235 -20.37 -13.20 -16.51
CA THR A 235 -21.18 -13.29 -17.73
C THR A 235 -21.71 -11.92 -18.16
N TRP A 236 -21.62 -10.92 -17.28
CA TRP A 236 -22.02 -9.55 -17.59
C TRP A 236 -21.03 -8.93 -18.59
N LYS A 237 -21.56 -8.14 -19.52
CA LYS A 237 -20.78 -7.47 -20.56
C LYS A 237 -20.99 -5.96 -20.50
N PRO A 238 -19.92 -5.16 -20.59
CA PRO A 238 -20.07 -3.72 -20.73
C PRO A 238 -20.69 -3.35 -22.08
N ASN A 239 -21.29 -2.16 -22.13
CA ASN A 239 -21.85 -1.60 -23.37
C ASN A 239 -20.77 -1.39 -24.45
N THR A 240 -19.56 -1.07 -24.03
CA THR A 240 -18.39 -0.95 -24.91
C THR A 240 -17.43 -2.08 -24.56
N MET A 241 -17.35 -3.09 -25.42
CA MET A 241 -16.33 -4.14 -25.32
C MET A 241 -15.13 -3.79 -26.18
N TRP A 242 -13.94 -3.97 -25.63
CA TRP A 242 -12.67 -3.98 -26.36
C TRP A 242 -12.04 -5.37 -26.26
N ASP A 243 -11.15 -5.69 -27.20
CA ASP A 243 -10.42 -6.95 -27.19
C ASP A 243 -9.58 -7.07 -25.91
N GLY A 244 -9.59 -8.25 -25.28
CA GLY A 244 -8.92 -8.47 -23.99
C GLY A 244 -9.69 -7.98 -22.75
N CYS A 245 -10.88 -7.39 -22.90
CA CYS A 245 -11.69 -6.94 -21.77
C CYS A 245 -12.18 -8.12 -20.89
N LEU A 246 -11.48 -8.36 -19.78
CA LEU A 246 -11.85 -9.37 -18.79
C LEU A 246 -12.59 -8.75 -17.61
N VAL A 247 -13.83 -9.21 -17.40
CA VAL A 247 -14.65 -8.83 -16.24
C VAL A 247 -14.76 -10.00 -15.28
N TYR A 248 -14.56 -9.72 -14.01
CA TYR A 248 -14.70 -10.68 -12.93
C TYR A 248 -15.81 -10.28 -11.98
N GLU A 249 -16.45 -11.27 -11.40
CA GLU A 249 -17.40 -11.14 -10.31
C GLU A 249 -16.77 -11.69 -9.03
N GLU A 250 -16.86 -10.90 -7.96
CA GLU A 250 -16.43 -11.25 -6.61
C GLU A 250 -17.58 -11.94 -5.86
N PRO A 251 -17.49 -13.25 -5.57
CA PRO A 251 -18.50 -13.94 -4.77
C PRO A 251 -18.39 -13.55 -3.30
N GLN A 252 -19.49 -13.62 -2.54
CA GLN A 252 -19.45 -13.40 -1.07
C GLN A 252 -18.82 -14.56 -0.28
N LYS A 253 -18.15 -15.51 -0.96
CA LYS A 253 -17.52 -16.66 -0.35
C LYS A 253 -16.02 -16.40 -0.19
N THR A 254 -15.51 -16.62 1.02
CA THR A 254 -14.08 -16.56 1.32
C THR A 254 -13.52 -17.97 1.48
N ASP A 255 -12.27 -18.14 1.09
CA ASP A 255 -11.50 -19.37 1.13
C ASP A 255 -10.06 -19.06 1.58
N PHE A 256 -9.31 -20.09 1.96
CA PHE A 256 -7.90 -19.98 2.33
C PHE A 256 -7.00 -20.48 1.20
N ILE A 257 -5.85 -19.82 1.01
CA ILE A 257 -4.84 -20.20 0.02
C ILE A 257 -3.45 -20.02 0.63
N PHE A 258 -2.53 -20.95 0.37
CA PHE A 258 -1.12 -20.76 0.74
C PHE A 258 -0.48 -19.67 -0.10
N MET A 259 0.27 -18.78 0.53
CA MET A 259 0.91 -17.65 -0.15
C MET A 259 1.91 -18.09 -1.23
N LYS A 260 2.45 -19.31 -1.12
CA LYS A 260 3.29 -19.95 -2.15
C LYS A 260 2.63 -20.07 -3.53
N TYR A 261 1.30 -20.02 -3.59
CA TYR A 261 0.55 -20.07 -4.86
C TYR A 261 0.33 -18.68 -5.47
N PHE A 262 0.71 -17.60 -4.80
CA PHE A 262 0.61 -16.27 -5.40
C PHE A 262 1.74 -16.04 -6.39
N ILE A 263 1.39 -15.49 -7.54
CA ILE A 263 2.34 -15.17 -8.60
C ILE A 263 2.77 -13.71 -8.46
N ARG A 264 1.80 -12.79 -8.48
CA ARG A 264 2.03 -11.35 -8.41
C ARG A 264 0.74 -10.59 -8.08
N GLY A 265 0.83 -9.28 -7.87
CA GLY A 265 -0.33 -8.40 -7.72
C GLY A 265 -1.16 -8.32 -9.01
N ALA A 266 -2.47 -8.14 -8.85
CA ALA A 266 -3.39 -7.85 -9.95
C ALA A 266 -4.03 -6.49 -9.74
N TYR A 267 -4.08 -5.66 -10.80
CA TYR A 267 -4.78 -4.39 -10.74
C TYR A 267 -6.22 -4.55 -11.24
N MET A 268 -7.17 -4.35 -10.33
CA MET A 268 -8.61 -4.49 -10.60
C MET A 268 -9.30 -3.15 -10.33
N CYS A 269 -10.18 -2.76 -11.24
CA CYS A 269 -11.01 -1.56 -11.10
C CYS A 269 -12.49 -1.96 -11.01
N PRO A 270 -13.31 -1.38 -10.11
CA PRO A 270 -14.75 -1.59 -10.12
C PRO A 270 -15.36 -1.38 -11.50
N ALA A 271 -16.28 -2.25 -11.90
CA ALA A 271 -16.90 -2.19 -13.21
C ALA A 271 -18.02 -1.14 -13.25
N PHE A 272 -17.84 -0.10 -14.04
CA PHE A 272 -18.81 0.97 -14.21
C PHE A 272 -19.97 0.55 -15.12
N GLY A 273 -21.19 1.03 -14.83
CA GLY A 273 -22.36 0.81 -15.67
C GLY A 273 -23.11 -0.51 -15.43
N SER A 274 -22.69 -1.30 -14.45
CA SER A 274 -23.48 -2.40 -13.91
C SER A 274 -24.26 -1.95 -12.67
N ASN A 275 -25.41 -2.57 -12.40
CA ASN A 275 -26.14 -2.42 -11.13
C ASN A 275 -25.55 -3.31 -10.02
N LYS A 276 -24.48 -4.04 -10.29
CA LYS A 276 -23.77 -4.90 -9.35
C LYS A 276 -22.49 -4.22 -8.88
N ASP A 277 -22.32 -4.11 -7.57
CA ASP A 277 -21.14 -3.50 -6.95
C ASP A 277 -19.94 -4.46 -6.81
N ASN A 278 -20.12 -5.74 -7.13
CA ASN A 278 -19.12 -6.80 -6.97
C ASN A 278 -18.45 -7.21 -8.29
N LEU A 279 -18.51 -6.34 -9.31
CA LEU A 279 -17.87 -6.58 -10.60
C LEU A 279 -16.61 -5.74 -10.74
N TYR A 280 -15.57 -6.33 -11.35
CA TYR A 280 -14.28 -5.68 -11.52
C TYR A 280 -13.71 -5.96 -12.92
N TYR A 281 -13.14 -4.94 -13.54
CA TYR A 281 -12.27 -5.09 -14.71
C TYR A 281 -10.87 -5.46 -14.26
N LEU A 282 -10.30 -6.48 -14.91
CA LEU A 282 -8.86 -6.71 -14.85
C LEU A 282 -8.16 -5.75 -15.80
N ILE A 283 -7.27 -4.92 -15.26
CA ILE A 283 -6.52 -3.94 -16.04
C ILE A 283 -5.16 -4.54 -16.41
N ASP A 284 -5.02 -4.87 -17.69
CA ASP A 284 -3.83 -5.48 -18.29
C ASP A 284 -2.86 -4.48 -18.91
N THR A 285 -3.35 -3.30 -19.27
CA THR A 285 -2.58 -2.24 -19.95
C THR A 285 -1.70 -1.40 -19.02
N ALA A 286 -1.86 -1.53 -17.70
CA ALA A 286 -1.06 -0.78 -16.73
C ALA A 286 0.39 -1.30 -16.63
N ASP A 287 0.64 -2.54 -17.04
CA ASP A 287 1.94 -3.19 -16.93
C ASP A 287 2.12 -4.20 -18.08
N TYR A 288 3.21 -4.07 -18.84
CA TYR A 288 3.58 -4.98 -19.93
C TYR A 288 3.72 -6.44 -19.46
N ASP A 289 4.22 -6.67 -18.24
CA ASP A 289 4.29 -8.03 -17.69
C ASP A 289 2.89 -8.64 -17.50
N MET A 290 1.92 -7.83 -17.05
CA MET A 290 0.54 -8.30 -16.90
C MET A 290 -0.06 -8.59 -18.28
N TYR A 291 0.12 -7.70 -19.25
CA TYR A 291 -0.33 -7.91 -20.63
C TYR A 291 0.16 -9.25 -21.20
N LEU A 292 1.45 -9.55 -21.06
CA LEU A 292 2.06 -10.81 -21.54
C LEU A 292 1.52 -12.05 -20.79
N ARG A 293 1.27 -11.94 -19.47
CA ARG A 293 0.70 -13.05 -18.68
C ARG A 293 -0.71 -13.41 -19.09
N LEU A 294 -1.47 -12.46 -19.61
CA LEU A 294 -2.85 -12.64 -20.02
C LEU A 294 -2.97 -13.19 -21.45
N GLY A 295 -1.85 -13.33 -22.16
CA GLY A 295 -1.79 -13.88 -23.51
C GLY A 295 -2.34 -12.92 -24.58
N ASN A 296 -2.30 -11.62 -24.30
CA ASN A 296 -2.61 -10.56 -25.26
C ASN A 296 -1.40 -10.23 -26.14
#